data_AF-A0A2P8VNI4-F1
#
_entry.id   AF-A0A2P8VNI4-F1
#
_cell.length_a   1.000
_cell.length_b   1.000
_cell.length_c   1.000
_cell.angle_alpha   90.00
_cell.angle_beta   90.00
_cell.angle_gamma   90.00
#
_symmetry.space_group_name_H-M   'P 1'
#
loop_
_entity.id
_entity.type
_entity.pdbx_description
1 polymer ?
#
loop_
_entity_poly.entity_id
_entity_poly.type
_entity_poly.pdbx_seq_one_letter_code
_entity_poly.pdbx_strand_id
1 'polypeptide(L)'
;MKLPRFAVWLGVGLCLSGLWAFSALPFSPSIQSFEAADRHLHQRLLPKVEVESQLVSDTAAYNTVIPPLADAVPAPATYPLYGAQPTNEAGVVYVEIYSSAEKANAARPDERWLVDVAEAFNQQRQTLPSGQVIQVGVRNIPSGLGAQMLAAGKGQPAGYSPAHGLWVELLRANGVPVVPVAPALVANQAIFALQPQVYDALAAGGEVSFDRVVAAILAGEFEVGFCNPY
;
A
#
# COMPACT_ATOMS: atom_id res chain seq x y z
N MET A 1 -15.29 30.80 60.49
CA MET A 1 -14.94 29.39 60.24
C MET A 1 -13.55 29.35 59.61
N LYS A 2 -12.52 28.87 60.34
CA LYS A 2 -11.15 28.78 59.81
C LYS A 2 -11.04 27.48 59.01
N LEU A 3 -10.82 27.56 57.69
CA LEU A 3 -10.50 26.38 56.90
C LEU A 3 -9.28 25.69 57.51
N PRO A 4 -9.29 24.36 57.70
CA PRO A 4 -8.14 23.66 58.27
C PRO A 4 -6.96 23.83 57.31
N ARG A 5 -5.81 24.30 57.84
CA ARG A 5 -4.57 24.53 57.09
C ARG A 5 -4.20 23.35 56.18
N PHE A 6 -4.58 22.14 56.57
CA PHE A 6 -4.40 20.91 55.80
C PHE A 6 -5.11 20.93 54.43
N ALA A 7 -6.34 21.45 54.33
CA ALA A 7 -7.09 21.50 53.07
C ALA A 7 -6.46 22.47 52.06
N VAL A 8 -5.84 23.55 52.54
CA VAL A 8 -5.13 24.51 51.69
C VAL A 8 -3.85 23.89 51.12
N TRP A 9 -3.08 23.17 51.95
CA TRP A 9 -1.86 22.49 51.49
C TRP A 9 -2.15 21.31 50.54
N LEU A 10 -3.23 20.56 50.77
CA LEU A 10 -3.67 19.50 49.87
C LEU A 10 -4.08 20.06 48.50
N GLY A 11 -4.83 21.18 48.48
CA GLY A 11 -5.23 21.84 47.24
C GLY A 11 -4.04 22.37 46.43
N VAL A 12 -3.06 22.99 47.10
CA VAL A 12 -1.83 23.46 46.45
C VAL A 12 -0.98 22.29 45.92
N GLY A 13 -0.90 21.19 46.67
CA GLY A 13 -0.19 19.97 46.24
C GLY A 13 -0.82 19.35 44.99
N LEU A 14 -2.16 19.25 44.93
CA LEU A 14 -2.89 18.72 43.77
C LEU A 14 -2.76 19.62 42.53
N CYS A 15 -2.75 20.94 42.71
CA CYS A 15 -2.53 21.88 41.61
C CYS A 15 -1.10 21.80 41.06
N LEU A 16 -0.10 21.65 41.92
CA LEU A 16 1.31 21.49 41.50
C LEU A 16 1.56 20.15 40.79
N SER A 17 0.94 19.06 41.25
CA SER A 17 1.01 17.77 40.53
C SER A 17 0.28 17.81 39.18
N GLY A 18 -0.83 18.55 39.09
CA GLY A 18 -1.54 18.76 37.83
C GLY A 18 -0.72 19.57 36.80
N LEU A 19 -0.03 20.61 37.25
CA LEU A 19 0.84 21.42 36.39
C LEU A 19 2.04 20.62 35.88
N TRP A 20 2.62 19.73 36.71
CA TRP A 20 3.71 18.86 36.29
C TRP A 20 3.23 17.79 35.27
N ALA A 21 2.06 17.19 35.50
CA ALA A 21 1.46 16.22 34.59
C ALA A 21 1.11 16.81 33.20
N PHE A 22 0.67 18.06 33.14
CA PHE A 22 0.40 18.75 31.86
C PHE A 22 1.69 19.17 31.13
N SER A 23 2.78 19.45 31.84
CA SER A 23 4.08 19.75 31.21
C SER A 23 4.83 18.51 30.70
N ALA A 24 4.41 17.31 31.13
CA ALA A 24 5.04 16.04 30.79
C ALA A 24 4.40 15.31 29.60
N LEU A 25 3.31 15.83 29.02
CA LEU A 25 2.80 15.33 27.75
C LEU A 25 3.72 15.84 26.63
N PRO A 26 4.50 14.97 25.95
CA PRO A 26 5.28 15.42 24.83
C PRO A 26 4.30 15.89 23.75
N PHE A 27 4.33 17.18 23.44
CA PHE A 27 3.79 17.67 22.17
C PHE A 27 4.47 16.86 21.07
N SER A 28 3.75 15.93 20.45
CA SER A 28 4.24 15.24 19.25
C SER A 28 4.52 16.32 18.21
N PRO A 29 5.79 16.52 17.80
CA PRO A 29 6.10 17.54 16.82
C PRO A 29 5.40 17.17 15.51
N SER A 30 4.54 18.04 14.99
CA SER A 30 3.99 17.85 13.66
C SER A 30 5.13 18.00 12.65
N ILE A 31 5.53 16.91 12.01
CA ILE A 31 6.54 16.91 10.96
C ILE A 31 5.86 17.42 9.69
N GLN A 32 6.18 18.65 9.29
CA GLN A 32 5.50 19.34 8.17
C GLN A 32 6.34 19.43 6.88
N SER A 33 7.59 18.95 6.90
CA SER A 33 8.44 18.91 5.71
C SER A 33 9.38 17.71 5.73
N PHE A 34 9.92 17.38 4.55
CA PHE A 34 10.91 16.32 4.40
C PHE A 34 12.17 16.61 5.24
N GLU A 35 12.68 17.84 5.21
CA GLU A 35 13.87 18.23 5.99
C GLU A 35 13.62 18.18 7.49
N ALA A 36 12.39 18.46 7.93
CA ALA A 36 12.01 18.31 9.34
C ALA A 36 11.93 16.83 9.72
N ALA A 37 11.44 15.96 8.82
CA ALA A 37 11.39 14.52 9.01
C ALA A 37 12.80 13.91 9.10
N ASP A 38 13.66 14.28 8.15
CA ASP A 38 15.05 13.83 8.06
C ASP A 38 15.84 14.22 9.31
N ARG A 39 15.73 15.48 9.73
CA ARG A 39 16.37 15.96 10.96
C ARG A 39 15.84 15.24 12.19
N HIS A 40 14.54 14.99 12.27
CA HIS A 40 13.95 14.27 13.39
C HIS A 40 14.44 12.82 13.44
N LEU A 41 14.49 12.14 12.29
CA LEU A 41 15.04 10.80 12.15
C LEU A 41 16.48 10.75 12.67
N HIS A 42 17.36 11.60 12.15
CA HIS A 42 18.78 11.61 12.49
C HIS A 42 19.06 12.01 13.95
N GLN A 43 18.30 12.94 14.52
CA GLN A 43 18.59 13.48 15.85
C GLN A 43 17.87 12.76 16.98
N ARG A 44 16.72 12.14 16.72
CA ARG A 44 15.85 11.58 17.77
C ARG A 44 15.63 10.09 17.67
N LEU A 45 15.59 9.54 16.45
CA LEU A 45 15.25 8.14 16.24
C LEU A 45 16.51 7.29 16.06
N LEU A 46 17.40 7.64 15.13
CA LEU A 46 18.62 6.86 14.86
C LEU A 46 19.52 6.67 16.09
N PRO A 47 19.73 7.66 16.98
CA PRO A 47 20.55 7.45 18.18
C PRO A 47 19.93 6.46 19.18
N LYS A 48 18.65 6.12 19.04
CA LYS A 48 17.94 5.13 19.87
C LYS A 48 17.89 3.75 19.21
N VAL A 49 18.39 3.63 17.99
CA VAL A 49 18.50 2.34 17.30
C VAL A 49 19.83 1.73 17.70
N GLU A 50 19.77 0.67 18.50
CA GLU A 50 20.93 -0.17 18.76
C GLU A 50 21.05 -1.19 17.62
N VAL A 51 22.20 -1.21 16.96
CA VAL A 51 22.47 -2.17 15.89
C VAL A 51 23.13 -3.39 16.52
N GLU A 52 22.38 -4.48 16.63
CA GLU A 52 22.91 -5.77 17.04
C GLU A 52 23.21 -6.65 15.82
N SER A 53 24.40 -7.23 15.79
CA SER A 53 24.75 -8.27 14.80
C SER A 53 24.32 -9.63 15.35
N GLN A 54 23.07 -10.01 15.11
CA GLN A 54 22.58 -11.36 15.37
C GLN A 54 22.68 -12.23 14.11
N LEU A 55 23.02 -13.51 14.30
CA LEU A 55 22.83 -14.54 13.28
C LEU A 55 21.33 -14.72 13.07
N VAL A 56 20.81 -14.08 12.03
CA VAL A 56 19.44 -14.27 11.55
C VAL A 56 19.40 -15.50 10.64
N SER A 57 18.26 -16.20 10.62
CA SER A 57 18.08 -17.32 9.68
C SER A 57 18.17 -16.81 8.24
N ASP A 58 18.58 -17.68 7.31
CA ASP A 58 18.62 -17.34 5.89
C ASP A 58 17.27 -16.82 5.37
N THR A 59 16.15 -17.33 5.91
CA THR A 59 14.80 -16.84 5.61
C THR A 59 14.58 -15.39 6.09
N ALA A 60 15.00 -15.06 7.32
CA ALA A 60 14.89 -13.70 7.85
C ALA A 60 15.84 -12.71 7.15
N ALA A 61 17.04 -13.18 6.77
CA ALA A 61 17.97 -12.43 5.93
C ALA A 61 17.39 -12.19 4.54
N TYR A 62 16.80 -13.20 3.90
CA TYR A 62 16.20 -13.09 2.56
C TYR A 62 14.99 -12.14 2.53
N ASN A 63 14.22 -12.07 3.63
CA ASN A 63 13.14 -11.09 3.78
C ASN A 63 13.65 -9.64 3.98
N THR A 64 14.93 -9.45 4.29
CA THR A 64 15.54 -8.15 4.59
C THR A 64 16.50 -7.67 3.51
N VAL A 65 17.16 -8.59 2.79
CA VAL A 65 17.99 -8.27 1.63
C VAL A 65 17.06 -8.04 0.45
N ILE A 66 16.95 -6.78 0.01
CA ILE A 66 16.30 -6.45 -1.25
C ILE A 66 17.30 -6.82 -2.37
N PRO A 67 17.10 -7.92 -3.11
CA PRO A 67 17.95 -8.19 -4.27
C PRO A 67 17.83 -7.03 -5.27
N PRO A 68 18.83 -6.79 -6.13
CA PRO A 68 18.72 -5.81 -7.20
C PRO A 68 17.44 -6.11 -8.00
N LEU A 69 16.56 -5.11 -8.10
CA LEU A 69 15.22 -5.23 -8.69
C LEU A 69 15.22 -5.87 -10.09
N ALA A 70 16.31 -5.69 -10.83
CA ALA A 70 16.47 -6.19 -12.18
C ALA A 70 16.59 -7.73 -12.26
N ASP A 71 17.29 -8.38 -11.33
CA ASP A 71 17.63 -9.80 -11.46
C ASP A 71 16.52 -10.74 -10.92
N ALA A 72 15.69 -10.25 -10.00
CA ALA A 72 14.71 -11.08 -9.28
C ALA A 72 13.28 -11.08 -9.88
N VAL A 73 12.97 -10.21 -10.84
CA VAL A 73 11.58 -10.04 -11.32
C VAL A 73 11.25 -10.99 -12.49
N PRO A 74 10.16 -11.79 -12.41
CA PRO A 74 9.74 -12.70 -13.49
C PRO A 74 9.33 -11.95 -14.76
N ALA A 75 9.33 -12.66 -15.90
CA ALA A 75 8.86 -12.11 -17.17
C ALA A 75 7.33 -11.88 -17.12
N PRO A 76 6.78 -10.78 -17.67
CA PRO A 76 5.35 -10.53 -17.63
C PRO A 76 4.50 -11.65 -18.26
N ALA A 77 5.05 -12.36 -19.25
CA ALA A 77 4.38 -13.48 -19.91
C ALA A 77 4.03 -14.66 -18.98
N THR A 78 4.61 -14.74 -17.77
CA THR A 78 4.25 -15.75 -16.77
C THR A 78 2.90 -15.47 -16.11
N TYR A 79 2.36 -14.26 -16.28
CA TYR A 79 1.08 -13.85 -15.71
C TYR A 79 -0.03 -13.95 -16.74
N PRO A 80 -1.25 -14.34 -16.34
CA PRO A 80 -2.32 -14.58 -17.27
C PRO A 80 -2.76 -13.29 -17.96
N LEU A 81 -3.02 -13.42 -19.26
CA LEU A 81 -3.54 -12.38 -20.13
C LEU A 81 -4.97 -12.73 -20.52
N TYR A 82 -5.88 -11.78 -20.34
CA TYR A 82 -7.29 -11.90 -20.69
C TYR A 82 -7.70 -10.87 -21.73
N GLY A 83 -8.86 -11.05 -22.36
CA GLY A 83 -9.29 -10.24 -23.49
C GLY A 83 -8.51 -10.57 -24.77
N ALA A 84 -8.07 -9.55 -25.51
CA ALA A 84 -7.34 -9.75 -26.75
C ALA A 84 -5.93 -10.30 -26.52
N GLN A 85 -5.44 -11.07 -27.49
CA GLN A 85 -4.07 -11.57 -27.50
C GLN A 85 -3.17 -10.65 -28.35
N PRO A 86 -1.86 -10.58 -28.07
CA PRO A 86 -0.94 -9.78 -28.87
C PRO A 86 -0.93 -10.28 -30.32
N THR A 87 -1.02 -9.36 -31.27
CA THR A 87 -1.03 -9.67 -32.70
C THR A 87 -0.24 -8.64 -33.49
N ASN A 88 0.31 -9.08 -34.63
CA ASN A 88 1.01 -8.23 -35.59
C ASN A 88 0.16 -7.97 -36.86
N GLU A 89 -1.14 -8.22 -36.80
CA GLU A 89 -2.05 -7.94 -37.90
C GLU A 89 -2.11 -6.44 -38.22
N ALA A 90 -1.82 -6.07 -39.47
CA ALA A 90 -1.73 -4.66 -39.88
C ALA A 90 -3.00 -3.84 -39.63
N GLY A 91 -4.17 -4.51 -39.61
CA GLY A 91 -5.47 -3.89 -39.36
C GLY A 91 -5.84 -3.74 -37.88
N VAL A 92 -4.96 -4.11 -36.94
CA VAL A 92 -5.24 -4.13 -35.51
C VAL A 92 -4.21 -3.28 -34.77
N VAL A 93 -4.68 -2.43 -33.86
CA VAL A 93 -3.86 -1.82 -32.81
C VAL A 93 -4.11 -2.55 -31.51
N TYR A 94 -3.09 -3.29 -31.06
CA TYR A 94 -3.13 -3.99 -29.78
C TYR A 94 -2.65 -3.09 -28.64
N VAL A 95 -3.43 -3.04 -27.56
CA VAL A 95 -3.17 -2.26 -26.36
C VAL A 95 -3.16 -3.21 -25.17
N GLU A 96 -2.01 -3.34 -24.51
CA GLU A 96 -1.89 -4.14 -23.29
C GLU A 96 -1.94 -3.25 -22.05
N ILE A 97 -2.75 -3.66 -21.07
CA ILE A 97 -2.86 -3.00 -19.77
C ILE A 97 -2.40 -3.98 -18.69
N TYR A 98 -1.42 -3.58 -17.88
CA TYR A 98 -1.10 -4.29 -16.64
C TYR A 98 -2.03 -3.79 -15.55
N SER A 99 -2.69 -4.70 -14.86
CA SER A 99 -3.62 -4.36 -13.80
C SER A 99 -3.53 -5.34 -12.66
N SER A 100 -3.77 -4.82 -11.47
CA SER A 100 -3.76 -5.57 -10.23
C SER A 100 -4.91 -6.56 -10.11
N ALA A 101 -4.69 -7.56 -9.25
CA ALA A 101 -5.52 -8.75 -9.14
C ALA A 101 -6.99 -8.42 -8.86
N GLU A 102 -7.27 -7.46 -7.99
CA GLU A 102 -8.65 -7.08 -7.64
C GLU A 102 -9.46 -6.48 -8.80
N LYS A 103 -8.83 -6.24 -9.96
CA LYS A 103 -9.50 -5.75 -11.18
C LYS A 103 -9.36 -6.69 -12.37
N ALA A 104 -8.31 -7.50 -12.39
CA ALA A 104 -7.89 -8.28 -13.56
C ALA A 104 -7.89 -9.80 -13.35
N ASN A 105 -8.33 -10.31 -12.21
CA ASN A 105 -8.36 -11.75 -11.94
C ASN A 105 -9.61 -12.41 -12.50
N ALA A 106 -9.55 -12.90 -13.75
CA ALA A 106 -10.69 -13.56 -14.39
C ALA A 106 -11.14 -14.88 -13.71
N ALA A 107 -10.32 -15.46 -12.82
CA ALA A 107 -10.68 -16.65 -12.06
C ALA A 107 -11.68 -16.34 -10.93
N ARG A 108 -11.82 -15.07 -10.54
CA ARG A 108 -12.71 -14.61 -9.47
C ARG A 108 -13.75 -13.63 -10.01
N PRO A 109 -15.05 -13.95 -9.94
CA PRO A 109 -16.11 -13.10 -10.51
C PRO A 109 -16.15 -11.66 -9.97
N ASP A 110 -15.71 -11.47 -8.72
CA ASP A 110 -15.64 -10.19 -8.01
C ASP A 110 -14.38 -9.38 -8.33
N GLU A 111 -13.39 -9.98 -9.01
CA GLU A 111 -12.06 -9.38 -9.25
C GLU A 111 -11.74 -9.22 -10.74
N ARG A 112 -12.72 -9.40 -11.64
CA ARG A 112 -12.51 -9.44 -13.09
C ARG A 112 -13.08 -8.27 -13.88
N TRP A 113 -13.60 -7.24 -13.23
CA TRP A 113 -14.39 -6.20 -13.90
C TRP A 113 -13.65 -5.52 -15.05
N LEU A 114 -12.32 -5.30 -14.95
CA LEU A 114 -11.56 -4.66 -16.03
C LEU A 114 -11.39 -5.58 -17.24
N VAL A 115 -11.34 -6.90 -17.00
CA VAL A 115 -11.37 -7.92 -18.06
C VAL A 115 -12.70 -7.84 -18.80
N ASP A 116 -13.81 -7.80 -18.07
CA ASP A 116 -15.15 -7.75 -18.67
C ASP A 116 -15.34 -6.47 -19.52
N VAL A 117 -14.84 -5.33 -19.04
CA VAL A 117 -14.85 -4.07 -19.79
C VAL A 117 -14.00 -4.18 -21.06
N ALA A 118 -12.80 -4.77 -20.98
CA ALA A 118 -11.94 -4.95 -22.15
C ALA A 118 -12.56 -5.91 -23.18
N GLU A 119 -13.16 -7.01 -22.74
CA GLU A 119 -13.87 -7.96 -23.61
C GLU A 119 -15.07 -7.31 -24.30
N ALA A 120 -15.89 -6.58 -23.54
CA ALA A 120 -17.02 -5.83 -24.09
C ALA A 120 -16.57 -4.74 -25.09
N PHE A 121 -15.46 -4.04 -24.81
CA PHE A 121 -14.88 -3.08 -25.74
C PHE A 121 -14.40 -3.75 -27.03
N ASN A 122 -13.70 -4.88 -26.94
CA ASN A 122 -13.20 -5.62 -28.09
C ASN A 122 -14.33 -6.12 -29.00
N GLN A 123 -15.47 -6.51 -28.41
CA GLN A 123 -16.67 -6.93 -29.15
C GLN A 123 -17.27 -5.79 -29.98
N GLN A 124 -17.12 -4.54 -29.54
CA GLN A 124 -17.63 -3.38 -30.28
C GLN A 124 -16.81 -3.06 -31.55
N ARG A 125 -15.59 -3.61 -31.68
CA ARG A 125 -14.70 -3.39 -32.83
C ARG A 125 -14.50 -1.91 -33.16
N GLN A 126 -14.26 -1.10 -32.14
CA GLN A 126 -13.98 0.33 -32.29
C GLN A 126 -12.76 0.53 -33.20
N THR A 127 -12.83 1.52 -34.08
CA THR A 127 -11.77 1.81 -35.06
C THR A 127 -11.17 3.19 -34.84
N LEU A 128 -9.87 3.30 -35.10
CA LEU A 128 -9.19 4.58 -35.20
C LEU A 128 -9.57 5.28 -36.52
N PRO A 129 -9.31 6.60 -36.65
CA PRO A 129 -9.44 7.30 -37.94
C PRO A 129 -8.63 6.67 -39.08
N SER A 130 -7.57 5.91 -38.75
CA SER A 130 -6.77 5.13 -39.71
C SER A 130 -7.49 3.89 -40.26
N GLY A 131 -8.64 3.51 -39.71
CA GLY A 131 -9.39 2.30 -40.05
C GLY A 131 -8.94 1.04 -39.30
N GLN A 132 -7.89 1.11 -38.48
CA GLN A 132 -7.44 -0.02 -37.66
C GLN A 132 -8.38 -0.26 -36.48
N VAL A 133 -8.67 -1.53 -36.20
CA VAL A 133 -9.50 -1.95 -35.06
C VAL A 133 -8.65 -1.97 -33.79
N ILE A 134 -9.16 -1.39 -32.70
CA ILE A 134 -8.50 -1.41 -31.40
C ILE A 134 -8.84 -2.72 -30.70
N GLN A 135 -7.83 -3.40 -30.17
CA GLN A 135 -7.98 -4.58 -29.34
C GLN A 135 -7.20 -4.44 -28.04
N VAL A 136 -7.85 -4.74 -26.91
CA VAL A 136 -7.32 -4.53 -25.56
C VAL A 136 -7.10 -5.87 -24.87
N GLY A 137 -5.87 -6.09 -24.43
CA GLY A 137 -5.49 -7.19 -23.53
C GLY A 137 -5.27 -6.67 -22.11
N VAL A 138 -5.74 -7.41 -21.11
CA VAL A 138 -5.55 -7.07 -19.69
C VAL A 138 -4.75 -8.18 -19.02
N ARG A 139 -3.56 -7.85 -18.54
CA ARG A 139 -2.68 -8.77 -17.84
C ARG A 139 -2.82 -8.61 -16.34
N ASN A 140 -3.13 -9.71 -15.66
CA ASN A 140 -3.25 -9.75 -14.20
C ASN A 140 -1.88 -9.83 -13.54
N ILE A 141 -1.35 -8.68 -13.11
CA ILE A 141 -0.07 -8.59 -12.39
C ILE A 141 -0.31 -7.79 -11.11
N PRO A 142 0.00 -8.35 -9.92
CA PRO A 142 -0.16 -7.62 -8.67
C PRO A 142 0.64 -6.31 -8.66
N SER A 143 0.04 -5.26 -8.10
CA SER A 143 0.50 -3.87 -8.28
C SER A 143 1.99 -3.69 -8.01
N GLY A 144 2.47 -4.19 -6.87
CA GLY A 144 3.86 -4.03 -6.48
C GLY A 144 4.83 -4.70 -7.45
N LEU A 145 4.51 -5.92 -7.87
CA LEU A 145 5.31 -6.62 -8.85
C LEU A 145 5.26 -5.95 -10.23
N GLY A 146 4.10 -5.45 -10.64
CA GLY A 146 3.97 -4.66 -11.86
C GLY A 146 4.86 -3.42 -11.83
N ALA A 147 4.90 -2.69 -10.72
CA ALA A 147 5.80 -1.55 -10.56
C ALA A 147 7.28 -1.97 -10.64
N GLN A 148 7.65 -3.10 -10.01
CA GLN A 148 9.01 -3.62 -10.09
C GLN A 148 9.40 -4.03 -11.52
N MET A 149 8.49 -4.68 -12.26
CA MET A 149 8.69 -5.05 -13.66
C MET A 149 8.94 -3.84 -14.55
N LEU A 150 8.14 -2.78 -14.38
CA LEU A 150 8.25 -1.55 -15.14
C LEU A 150 9.56 -0.80 -14.80
N ALA A 151 9.91 -0.70 -13.51
CA ALA A 151 11.16 -0.11 -13.06
C ALA A 151 12.40 -0.88 -13.57
N ALA A 152 12.31 -2.21 -13.64
CA ALA A 152 13.36 -3.06 -14.20
C ALA A 152 13.38 -3.08 -15.75
N GLY A 153 12.46 -2.39 -16.43
CA GLY A 153 12.34 -2.39 -17.89
C GLY A 153 11.91 -3.74 -18.50
N LYS A 154 11.38 -4.66 -17.68
CA LYS A 154 10.97 -6.02 -18.11
C LYS A 154 9.59 -6.06 -18.78
N GLY A 155 8.87 -4.93 -18.80
CA GLY A 155 7.59 -4.79 -19.50
C GLY A 155 7.35 -3.34 -19.93
N GLN A 156 6.64 -3.15 -21.04
CA GLN A 156 6.22 -1.85 -21.55
C GLN A 156 4.75 -1.93 -22.02
N PRO A 157 3.80 -2.13 -21.09
CA PRO A 157 2.39 -2.08 -21.44
C PRO A 157 2.01 -0.66 -21.87
N ALA A 158 0.95 -0.56 -22.66
CA ALA A 158 0.37 0.74 -23.02
C ALA A 158 -0.32 1.42 -21.83
N GLY A 159 -0.77 0.64 -20.84
CA GLY A 159 -1.37 1.16 -19.61
C GLY A 159 -0.96 0.37 -18.37
N TYR A 160 -0.96 1.05 -17.23
CA TYR A 160 -0.76 0.44 -15.92
C TYR A 160 -1.82 0.96 -14.94
N SER A 161 -2.62 0.04 -14.39
CA SER A 161 -3.69 0.32 -13.44
C SER A 161 -3.41 -0.37 -12.10
N PRO A 162 -2.60 0.25 -11.22
CA PRO A 162 -2.31 -0.30 -9.90
C PRO A 162 -3.51 -0.16 -8.95
N ALA A 163 -3.50 -0.94 -7.87
CA ALA A 163 -4.46 -0.86 -6.76
C ALA A 163 -4.37 0.49 -6.01
N HIS A 164 -3.25 1.19 -6.12
CA HIS A 164 -3.02 2.45 -5.41
C HIS A 164 -2.02 3.36 -6.15
N GLY A 165 -2.21 4.68 -6.03
CA GLY A 165 -1.33 5.67 -6.67
C GLY A 165 0.13 5.66 -6.18
N LEU A 166 0.38 5.13 -4.97
CA LEU A 166 1.74 4.98 -4.42
C LEU A 166 2.69 4.25 -5.38
N TRP A 167 2.20 3.25 -6.10
CA TRP A 167 3.01 2.50 -7.07
C TRP A 167 3.46 3.37 -8.25
N VAL A 168 2.64 4.34 -8.64
CA VAL A 168 2.98 5.32 -9.69
C VAL A 168 4.06 6.28 -9.18
N GLU A 169 3.97 6.73 -7.93
CA GLU A 169 4.99 7.59 -7.32
C GLU A 169 6.33 6.87 -7.16
N LEU A 170 6.32 5.58 -6.81
CA LEU A 170 7.53 4.74 -6.80
C LEU A 170 8.15 4.62 -8.19
N LEU A 171 7.35 4.47 -9.24
CA LEU A 171 7.85 4.44 -10.62
C LEU A 171 8.53 5.77 -11.00
N ARG A 172 7.90 6.91 -10.69
CA ARG A 172 8.48 8.25 -10.91
C ARG A 172 9.81 8.40 -10.17
N ALA A 173 9.87 7.98 -8.91
CA ALA A 173 11.08 8.04 -8.09
C ALA A 173 12.22 7.17 -8.67
N ASN A 174 11.88 6.06 -9.33
CA ASN A 174 12.83 5.21 -10.07
C ASN A 174 13.14 5.72 -11.48
N GLY A 175 12.73 6.94 -11.84
CA GLY A 175 13.02 7.55 -13.14
C GLY A 175 12.18 7.00 -14.30
N VAL A 176 11.14 6.21 -14.04
CA VAL A 176 10.24 5.72 -15.08
C VAL A 176 9.24 6.83 -15.43
N PRO A 177 9.20 7.31 -16.69
CA PRO A 177 8.25 8.33 -17.09
C PRO A 177 6.84 7.74 -17.13
N VAL A 178 5.91 8.37 -16.41
CA VAL A 178 4.50 7.96 -16.35
C VAL A 178 3.60 9.16 -16.65
N VAL A 179 2.60 8.94 -17.49
CA VAL A 179 1.60 9.95 -17.86
C VAL A 179 0.25 9.52 -17.30
N PRO A 180 -0.33 10.26 -16.34
CA PRO A 180 -1.64 9.93 -15.80
C PRO A 180 -2.73 10.16 -16.87
N VAL A 181 -3.45 9.09 -17.23
CA VAL A 181 -4.61 9.16 -18.14
C VAL A 181 -5.88 9.57 -17.39
N ALA A 182 -6.06 8.98 -16.20
CA ALA A 182 -7.15 9.28 -15.28
C ALA A 182 -6.63 9.16 -13.83
N PRO A 183 -7.16 9.94 -12.86
CA PRO A 183 -6.72 9.87 -11.47
C PRO A 183 -7.05 8.53 -10.81
N ALA A 184 -8.19 7.93 -11.17
CA ALA A 184 -8.60 6.59 -10.75
C ALA A 184 -9.56 5.99 -11.78
N LEU A 185 -9.49 4.68 -12.01
CA LEU A 185 -10.54 3.95 -12.74
C LEU A 185 -11.68 3.53 -11.83
N VAL A 186 -11.34 3.05 -10.63
CA VAL A 186 -12.26 2.72 -9.54
C VAL A 186 -11.59 3.17 -8.25
N ALA A 187 -12.30 3.99 -7.47
CA ALA A 187 -11.81 4.42 -6.16
C ALA A 187 -11.99 3.28 -5.15
N ASN A 188 -10.97 3.04 -4.32
CA ASN A 188 -11.04 2.13 -3.20
C ASN A 188 -10.34 2.75 -1.97
N GLN A 189 -10.66 2.25 -0.79
CA GLN A 189 -10.13 2.68 0.49
C GLN A 189 -9.41 1.51 1.16
N ALA A 190 -8.19 1.74 1.66
CA ALA A 190 -7.52 0.75 2.50
C ALA A 190 -8.29 0.56 3.80
N ILE A 191 -8.53 -0.68 4.19
CA ILE A 191 -9.25 -1.06 5.42
C ILE A 191 -8.45 -2.10 6.20
N PHE A 192 -8.68 -2.16 7.52
CA PHE A 192 -8.34 -3.32 8.32
C PHE A 192 -9.52 -4.28 8.29
N ALA A 193 -9.36 -5.41 7.60
CA ALA A 193 -10.30 -6.53 7.70
C ALA A 193 -9.89 -7.41 8.89
N LEU A 194 -10.80 -7.60 9.83
CA LEU A 194 -10.57 -8.43 11.02
C LEU A 194 -11.21 -9.79 10.84
N GLN A 195 -10.50 -10.86 11.20
CA GLN A 195 -11.13 -12.16 11.34
C GLN A 195 -12.17 -12.10 12.49
N PRO A 196 -13.28 -12.84 12.42
CA PRO A 196 -14.33 -12.79 13.44
C PRO A 196 -13.79 -12.99 14.86
N GLN A 197 -12.85 -13.92 15.04
CA GLN A 197 -12.25 -14.24 16.34
C GLN A 197 -11.43 -13.07 16.90
N VAL A 198 -10.72 -12.33 16.03
CA VAL A 198 -9.95 -11.14 16.42
C VAL A 198 -10.90 -10.01 16.80
N TYR A 199 -11.96 -9.81 16.01
CA TYR A 199 -12.98 -8.81 16.32
C TYR A 199 -13.63 -9.07 17.68
N ASP A 200 -14.07 -10.30 17.94
CA ASP A 200 -14.74 -10.67 19.18
C ASP A 200 -13.83 -10.48 20.41
N ALA A 201 -12.55 -10.84 20.29
CA ALA A 201 -11.56 -10.63 21.34
C ALA A 201 -11.36 -9.14 21.68
N LEU A 202 -11.30 -8.29 20.65
CA LEU A 202 -11.21 -6.83 20.85
C LEU A 202 -12.52 -6.26 21.43
N ALA A 203 -13.66 -6.74 20.95
CA ALA A 203 -14.98 -6.29 21.37
C ALA A 203 -15.27 -6.60 22.85
N ALA A 204 -14.68 -7.67 23.39
CA ALA A 204 -14.82 -8.05 24.79
C ALA A 204 -14.39 -6.94 25.76
N GLY A 205 -13.48 -6.06 25.35
CA GLY A 205 -13.06 -4.92 26.16
C GLY A 205 -13.61 -3.57 25.72
N GLY A 206 -14.68 -3.53 24.92
CA GLY A 206 -15.35 -2.30 24.47
C GLY A 206 -15.38 -2.12 22.94
N GLU A 207 -15.64 -0.89 22.48
CA GLU A 207 -15.70 -0.58 21.04
C GLU A 207 -14.40 -0.96 20.32
N VAL A 208 -14.53 -1.57 19.14
CA VAL A 208 -13.41 -1.92 18.26
C VAL A 208 -13.07 -0.71 17.39
N SER A 209 -12.24 0.18 17.92
CA SER A 209 -11.73 1.36 17.21
C SER A 209 -10.42 1.07 16.47
N PHE A 210 -10.05 1.95 15.53
CA PHE A 210 -8.76 1.88 14.85
C PHE A 210 -7.57 1.86 15.82
N ASP A 211 -7.56 2.78 16.79
CA ASP A 211 -6.49 2.87 17.80
C ASP A 211 -6.35 1.57 18.59
N ARG A 212 -7.47 0.91 18.89
CA ARG A 212 -7.47 -0.38 19.58
C ARG A 212 -6.87 -1.49 18.73
N VAL A 213 -7.25 -1.56 17.45
CA VAL A 213 -6.68 -2.53 16.50
C VAL A 213 -5.18 -2.32 16.38
N VAL A 214 -4.72 -1.07 16.21
CA VAL A 214 -3.29 -0.74 16.13
C VAL A 214 -2.56 -1.08 17.43
N ALA A 215 -3.14 -0.76 18.59
CA ALA A 215 -2.54 -1.08 19.88
C ALA A 215 -2.36 -2.59 20.08
N ALA A 216 -3.36 -3.41 19.71
CA ALA A 216 -3.29 -4.85 19.81
C ALA A 216 -2.22 -5.45 18.86
N ILE A 217 -2.07 -4.90 17.66
CA ILE A 217 -1.00 -5.27 16.72
C ILE A 217 0.38 -4.93 17.32
N LEU A 218 0.55 -3.72 17.84
CA LEU A 218 1.82 -3.27 18.44
C LEU A 218 2.19 -4.05 19.71
N ALA A 219 1.18 -4.50 20.47
CA ALA A 219 1.35 -5.37 21.62
C ALA A 219 1.67 -6.84 21.24
N GLY A 220 1.59 -7.19 19.96
CA GLY A 220 1.80 -8.56 19.47
C GLY A 220 0.64 -9.51 19.80
N GLU A 221 -0.54 -8.99 20.14
CA GLU A 221 -1.72 -9.82 20.42
C GLU A 221 -2.24 -10.50 19.16
N PHE A 222 -2.11 -9.83 18.00
CA PHE A 222 -2.46 -10.36 16.70
C PHE A 222 -1.46 -9.91 15.64
N GLU A 223 -1.19 -10.79 14.69
CA GLU A 223 -0.33 -10.49 13.56
C GLU A 223 -1.14 -9.88 12.41
N VAL A 224 -0.57 -8.88 11.75
CA VAL A 224 -1.14 -8.34 10.50
C VAL A 224 -0.74 -9.27 9.37
N GLY A 225 -1.70 -10.06 8.90
CA GLY A 225 -1.59 -10.66 7.58
C GLY A 225 -1.70 -9.56 6.53
N PHE A 226 -0.72 -9.47 5.64
CA PHE A 226 -1.00 -8.87 4.34
C PHE A 226 -1.90 -9.84 3.59
N CYS A 227 -3.00 -9.36 3.00
CA CYS A 227 -3.75 -10.13 2.02
C CYS A 227 -2.77 -10.47 0.90
N ASN A 228 -2.18 -11.65 0.96
CA ASN A 228 -1.31 -12.17 -0.06
C ASN A 228 -2.21 -12.83 -1.11
N PRO A 229 -2.34 -12.24 -2.32
CA PRO A 229 -3.18 -12.80 -3.37
C PRO A 229 -2.47 -13.90 -4.19
N TYR A 230 -1.25 -14.32 -3.79
CA TYR A 230 -0.49 -15.39 -4.43
C TYR A 230 -0.85 -16.77 -3.88
#